data_AF-A0A964PGH7-F1
#
_entry.id   AF-A0A964PGH7-F1
#
_cell.length_a   1.000
_cell.length_b   1.000
_cell.length_c   1.000
_cell.angle_alpha   90.00
_cell.angle_beta   90.00
_cell.angle_gamma   90.00
#
_symmetry.space_group_name_H-M   'P 1'
#
loop_
_entity.id
_entity.type
_entity.pdbx_description
1 polymer ?
#
loop_
_entity_poly.entity_id
_entity_poly.type
_entity_poly.pdbx_seq_one_letter_code
_entity_poly.pdbx_strand_id
1 'polypeptide(L)'
;MLLLVLLINDGDTSYAKLKTVESGITKIEYMQADMLDLEMLNRQFDIVESVGVLHHMVDPVKGWRVISNCLKPSGLMRLGLYSSAARQSVTKARALIKELGIGSSSSEILKFRYEILNSSSELGTELRDFVGWTDFFTTSEIRDLLFHVQEHQFNLIEIKSIIARQCKPTHRSMQPTNQAENWNL
;
A
#
# COMPACT_ATOMS: atom_id res chain seq x y z
N MET A 1 -13.47 22.21 -5.94
CA MET A 1 -12.46 21.15 -6.17
C MET A 1 -13.18 19.96 -6.77
N LEU A 2 -12.74 19.47 -7.93
CA LEU A 2 -13.22 18.22 -8.53
C LEU A 2 -12.23 17.13 -8.10
N LEU A 3 -12.72 16.04 -7.51
CA LEU A 3 -11.91 14.90 -7.14
C LEU A 3 -11.94 13.86 -8.26
N LEU A 4 -10.78 13.40 -8.74
CA LEU A 4 -10.69 12.24 -9.62
C LEU A 4 -10.26 11.04 -8.79
N VAL A 5 -11.03 9.95 -8.84
CA VAL A 5 -10.69 8.68 -8.20
C VAL A 5 -10.40 7.65 -9.27
N LEU A 6 -9.18 7.10 -9.22
CA LEU A 6 -8.73 6.02 -10.09
C LEU A 6 -8.89 4.68 -9.36
N LEU A 7 -9.59 3.74 -9.97
CA LEU A 7 -9.78 2.39 -9.46
C LEU A 7 -9.48 1.35 -10.54
N ILE A 8 -8.97 0.20 -10.14
CA ILE A 8 -8.48 -0.82 -11.08
C ILE A 8 -9.57 -1.86 -11.38
N ASN A 9 -10.53 -2.05 -10.47
CA ASN A 9 -11.58 -3.06 -10.58
C ASN A 9 -13.01 -2.45 -10.57
N ASP A 10 -13.91 -3.09 -11.32
CA ASP A 10 -15.31 -2.70 -11.50
C ASP A 10 -16.10 -2.75 -10.19
N GLY A 11 -15.82 -3.75 -9.35
CA GLY A 11 -16.47 -3.95 -8.05
C GLY A 11 -16.24 -2.76 -7.10
N ASP A 12 -14.97 -2.39 -6.92
CA ASP A 12 -14.57 -1.25 -6.07
C ASP A 12 -15.13 0.06 -6.63
N THR A 13 -15.10 0.22 -7.95
CA THR A 13 -15.66 1.39 -8.64
C THR A 13 -17.15 1.54 -8.39
N SER A 14 -17.89 0.44 -8.49
CA SER A 14 -19.34 0.42 -8.26
C SER A 14 -19.67 0.74 -6.79
N TYR A 15 -18.93 0.15 -5.87
CA TYR A 15 -19.09 0.40 -4.43
C TYR A 15 -18.78 1.86 -4.06
N ALA A 16 -17.68 2.42 -4.57
CA ALA A 16 -17.31 3.81 -4.31
C ALA A 16 -18.35 4.80 -4.86
N LYS A 17 -18.86 4.55 -6.07
CA LYS A 17 -19.96 5.32 -6.66
C LYS A 17 -21.22 5.25 -5.79
N LEU A 18 -21.60 4.07 -5.30
CA LEU A 18 -22.73 3.91 -4.39
C LEU A 18 -22.55 4.76 -3.12
N LYS A 19 -21.39 4.63 -2.45
CA LYS A 19 -21.09 5.37 -1.22
C LYS A 19 -21.05 6.88 -1.42
N THR A 20 -20.62 7.33 -2.60
CA THR A 20 -20.67 8.75 -2.99
C THR A 20 -22.09 9.28 -3.03
N VAL A 21 -23.01 8.53 -3.65
CA VAL A 21 -24.42 8.89 -3.76
C VAL A 21 -25.05 8.96 -2.37
N GLU A 22 -24.82 7.94 -1.53
CA GLU A 22 -25.30 7.91 -0.15
C GLU A 22 -24.79 9.09 0.69
N SER A 23 -23.56 9.57 0.39
CA SER A 23 -22.94 10.70 1.09
C SER A 23 -23.34 12.07 0.53
N GLY A 24 -24.15 12.14 -0.53
CA GLY A 24 -24.55 13.40 -1.18
C GLY A 24 -23.41 14.16 -1.87
N ILE A 25 -22.29 13.49 -2.17
CA ILE A 25 -21.11 14.11 -2.80
C ILE A 25 -21.35 14.17 -4.32
N THR A 26 -21.23 15.37 -4.90
CA THR A 26 -21.56 15.61 -6.32
C THR A 26 -20.37 15.99 -7.19
N LYS A 27 -19.19 16.27 -6.60
CA LYS A 27 -18.00 16.77 -7.31
C LYS A 27 -16.89 15.73 -7.38
N ILE A 28 -17.23 14.56 -7.90
CA ILE A 28 -16.31 13.43 -8.07
C ILE A 28 -16.43 12.85 -9.48
N GLU A 29 -15.29 12.53 -10.08
CA GLU A 29 -15.15 11.81 -11.33
C GLU A 29 -14.48 10.49 -11.02
N TYR A 30 -15.00 9.40 -11.60
CA TYR A 30 -14.44 8.07 -11.45
C TYR A 30 -13.84 7.63 -12.76
N MET A 31 -12.65 7.06 -12.70
CA MET A 31 -11.99 6.50 -13.86
C MET A 31 -11.41 5.14 -13.53
N GLN A 32 -11.50 4.25 -14.51
CA GLN A 32 -10.79 2.99 -14.51
C GLN A 32 -9.73 3.04 -15.59
N ALA A 33 -8.47 2.98 -15.18
CA ALA A 33 -7.32 2.97 -16.07
C ALA A 33 -6.12 2.34 -15.37
N ASP A 34 -5.13 1.96 -16.16
CA ASP A 34 -3.80 1.68 -15.62
C ASP A 34 -3.18 3.01 -15.13
N MET A 35 -2.57 2.97 -13.94
CA MET A 35 -1.83 4.11 -13.41
C MET A 35 -0.75 4.59 -14.38
N LEU A 36 -0.14 3.69 -15.15
CA LEU A 36 0.91 4.01 -16.10
C LEU A 36 0.42 4.84 -17.29
N ASP A 37 -0.89 4.86 -17.55
CA ASP A 37 -1.51 5.61 -18.66
C ASP A 37 -2.05 6.98 -18.21
N LEU A 38 -1.89 7.35 -16.93
CA LEU A 38 -2.45 8.61 -16.39
C LEU A 38 -1.93 9.87 -17.08
N GLU A 39 -0.72 9.84 -17.65
CA GLU A 39 -0.19 10.98 -18.40
C GLU A 39 -1.04 11.30 -19.65
N MET A 40 -1.73 10.30 -20.21
CA MET A 40 -2.62 10.46 -21.37
C MET A 40 -3.85 11.32 -21.05
N LEU A 41 -4.19 11.51 -19.77
CA LEU A 41 -5.27 12.40 -19.37
C LEU A 41 -4.96 13.86 -19.69
N ASN A 42 -3.68 14.21 -19.87
CA ASN A 42 -3.22 15.58 -20.10
C ASN A 42 -3.81 16.56 -19.06
N ARG A 43 -3.88 16.11 -17.80
CA ARG A 43 -4.43 16.85 -16.65
C ARG A 43 -3.40 16.90 -15.53
N GLN A 44 -3.38 18.02 -14.81
CA GLN A 44 -2.59 18.16 -13.59
C GLN A 44 -3.46 18.49 -12.39
N PHE A 45 -3.06 17.98 -11.22
CA PHE A 45 -3.80 18.07 -9.98
C PHE A 45 -3.04 18.88 -8.94
N ASP A 46 -3.78 19.59 -8.09
CA ASP A 46 -3.23 20.31 -6.93
C ASP A 46 -2.83 19.33 -5.82
N ILE A 47 -3.52 18.19 -5.71
CA ILE A 47 -3.25 17.13 -4.73
C ILE A 47 -3.28 15.79 -5.45
N VAL A 48 -2.28 14.95 -5.18
CA VAL A 48 -2.22 13.55 -5.63
C VAL A 48 -1.99 12.65 -4.42
N GLU A 49 -2.80 11.61 -4.28
CA GLU A 49 -2.66 10.61 -3.21
C GLU A 49 -2.52 9.21 -3.81
N SER A 50 -1.52 8.46 -3.37
CA SER A 50 -1.33 7.05 -3.72
C SER A 50 -0.90 6.26 -2.49
N VAL A 51 -1.86 5.56 -1.89
CA VAL A 51 -1.67 4.77 -0.66
C VAL A 51 -2.09 3.34 -0.95
N GLY A 52 -1.24 2.35 -0.63
CA GLY A 52 -1.56 0.95 -0.90
C GLY A 52 -1.36 0.51 -2.36
N VAL A 53 -0.73 1.33 -3.21
CA VAL A 53 -0.62 1.04 -4.66
C VAL A 53 0.82 0.87 -5.11
N LEU A 54 1.64 1.93 -5.00
CA LEU A 54 2.99 1.93 -5.61
C LEU A 54 3.87 0.76 -5.16
N HIS A 55 3.81 0.39 -3.88
CA HIS A 55 4.66 -0.66 -3.33
C HIS A 55 4.28 -2.08 -3.79
N HIS A 56 3.14 -2.27 -4.46
CA HIS A 56 2.76 -3.53 -5.08
C HIS A 56 3.05 -3.57 -6.58
N MET A 57 3.52 -2.48 -7.19
CA MET A 57 3.82 -2.44 -8.62
C MET A 57 5.11 -3.19 -8.96
N VAL A 58 5.23 -3.69 -10.19
CA VAL A 58 6.47 -4.31 -10.69
C VAL A 58 7.63 -3.32 -10.70
N ASP A 59 7.33 -2.06 -11.04
CA ASP A 59 8.27 -0.94 -10.97
C ASP A 59 7.58 0.24 -10.26
N PRO A 60 7.72 0.34 -8.92
CA PRO A 60 7.16 1.44 -8.13
C PRO A 60 7.71 2.81 -8.54
N VAL A 61 8.95 2.85 -9.02
CA VAL A 61 9.67 4.08 -9.38
C VAL A 61 9.11 4.63 -10.70
N LYS A 62 8.73 3.76 -11.64
CA LYS A 62 7.98 4.14 -12.84
C LYS A 62 6.60 4.69 -12.50
N GLY A 63 5.85 4.01 -11.62
CA GLY A 63 4.54 4.49 -11.16
C GLY A 63 4.61 5.86 -10.47
N TRP A 64 5.58 6.04 -9.57
CA TRP A 64 5.86 7.31 -8.90
C TRP A 64 6.07 8.44 -9.92
N ARG A 65 6.85 8.20 -10.97
CA ARG A 65 7.14 9.21 -11.99
C ARG A 65 5.87 9.69 -12.68
N VAL A 66 5.01 8.76 -13.08
CA VAL A 66 3.75 9.07 -13.76
C VAL A 66 2.87 9.97 -12.89
N ILE A 67 2.64 9.58 -11.63
CA ILE A 67 1.83 10.41 -10.72
C ILE A 67 2.48 11.76 -10.39
N SER A 68 3.82 11.87 -10.46
CA SER A 68 4.54 13.14 -10.30
C SER A 68 4.36 14.08 -11.49
N ASN A 69 4.28 13.53 -12.71
CA ASN A 69 4.01 14.33 -13.91
C ASN A 69 2.56 14.86 -13.96
N CYS A 70 1.64 14.17 -13.30
CA CYS A 70 0.27 14.64 -13.06
C CYS A 70 0.16 15.70 -11.95
N LEU A 71 1.25 16.04 -11.25
CA LEU A 71 1.21 17.05 -10.18
C LEU A 71 1.53 18.45 -10.73
N LYS A 72 0.76 19.46 -10.30
CA LYS A 72 1.10 20.86 -10.57
C LYS A 72 2.40 21.27 -9.87
N PRO A 73 3.13 22.30 -10.35
CA PRO A 73 4.39 22.75 -9.74
C PRO A 73 4.32 23.09 -8.24
N SER A 74 3.16 23.57 -7.76
CA SER A 74 2.88 23.90 -6.35
C SER A 74 1.98 22.88 -5.67
N GLY A 75 1.76 21.72 -6.28
CA GLY A 75 0.88 20.68 -5.76
C GLY A 75 1.51 19.89 -4.61
N LEU A 76 0.67 19.17 -3.88
CA LEU A 76 1.08 18.27 -2.79
C LEU A 76 0.84 16.82 -3.19
N MET A 77 1.76 15.94 -2.80
CA MET A 77 1.63 14.51 -3.02
C MET A 77 1.74 13.75 -1.70
N ARG A 78 0.81 12.82 -1.46
CA ARG A 78 0.83 11.89 -0.33
C ARG A 78 1.06 10.47 -0.85
N LEU A 79 2.08 9.80 -0.33
CA LEU A 79 2.42 8.43 -0.70
C LEU A 79 2.37 7.50 0.52
N GLY A 80 1.73 6.35 0.36
CA GLY A 80 1.74 5.27 1.33
C GLY A 80 2.66 4.14 0.85
N LEU A 81 3.86 4.06 1.44
CA LEU A 81 4.88 3.06 1.12
C LEU A 81 5.19 2.23 2.35
N TYR A 82 5.54 0.94 2.16
CA TYR A 82 5.97 0.10 3.26
C TYR A 82 7.42 0.40 3.66
N SER A 83 7.62 0.64 4.96
CA SER A 83 8.94 0.83 5.56
C SER A 83 9.64 -0.51 5.75
N SER A 84 10.85 -0.64 5.21
CA SER A 84 11.73 -1.79 5.44
C SER A 84 11.99 -2.05 6.93
N ALA A 85 12.10 -1.00 7.75
CA ALA A 85 12.25 -1.14 9.19
C ALA A 85 10.98 -1.66 9.88
N ALA A 86 9.80 -1.17 9.49
CA ALA A 86 8.53 -1.60 10.07
C ALA A 86 8.12 -3.01 9.60
N ARG A 87 8.60 -3.45 8.43
CA ARG A 87 8.28 -4.75 7.83
C ARG A 87 9.27 -5.87 8.19
N GLN A 88 10.20 -5.65 9.11
CA GLN A 88 11.19 -6.68 9.47
C GLN A 88 10.56 -8.02 9.89
N SER A 89 9.52 -8.01 10.72
CA SER A 89 8.82 -9.24 11.13
C SER A 89 8.16 -9.95 9.94
N VAL A 90 7.55 -9.19 9.01
CA VAL A 90 6.96 -9.73 7.78
C VAL A 90 8.03 -10.37 6.90
N THR A 91 9.17 -9.69 6.72
CA THR A 91 10.30 -10.20 5.92
C THR A 91 10.85 -11.49 6.51
N LYS A 92 11.01 -11.58 7.83
CA LYS A 92 11.44 -12.82 8.53
C LYS A 92 10.42 -13.94 8.35
N ALA A 93 9.13 -13.66 8.55
CA ALA A 93 8.07 -14.64 8.39
C ALA A 93 8.00 -15.18 6.95
N ARG A 94 8.13 -14.32 5.94
CA ARG A 94 8.19 -14.72 4.53
C ARG A 94 9.41 -15.60 4.22
N ALA A 95 10.56 -15.31 4.82
CA ALA A 95 11.74 -16.15 4.68
C ALA A 95 11.51 -17.56 5.27
N LEU A 96 10.92 -17.64 6.45
CA LEU A 96 10.57 -18.91 7.11
C LEU A 96 9.53 -19.72 6.32
N ILE A 97 8.46 -19.07 5.84
CA ILE A 97 7.45 -19.70 4.97
C ILE A 97 8.10 -20.32 3.73
N LYS A 98 9.04 -19.59 3.11
CA LYS A 98 9.78 -20.06 1.94
C LYS A 98 10.71 -21.23 2.28
N GLU A 99 11.41 -21.16 3.40
CA GLU A 99 12.29 -22.23 3.89
C GLU A 99 11.51 -23.53 4.16
N LEU A 100 10.33 -23.41 4.77
CA LEU A 100 9.44 -24.52 5.06
C LEU A 100 8.64 -25.00 3.84
N GLY A 101 8.72 -24.30 2.70
CA GLY A 101 8.03 -24.66 1.46
C GLY A 101 6.50 -24.58 1.56
N ILE A 102 5.96 -23.70 2.43
CA ILE A 102 4.52 -23.56 2.62
C ILE A 102 3.93 -22.76 1.45
N GLY A 103 2.98 -23.35 0.72
CA GLY A 103 2.30 -22.69 -0.38
C GLY A 103 1.23 -21.68 0.05
N SER A 104 0.72 -20.93 -0.94
CA SER A 104 -0.26 -19.86 -0.75
C SER A 104 -1.73 -20.32 -0.94
N SER A 105 -1.98 -21.62 -1.02
CA SER A 105 -3.34 -22.14 -1.13
C SER A 105 -4.14 -21.88 0.14
N SER A 106 -5.47 -21.78 0.02
CA SER A 106 -6.33 -21.52 1.19
C SER A 106 -6.18 -22.58 2.28
N SER A 107 -5.99 -23.86 1.91
CA SER A 107 -5.81 -24.95 2.88
C SER A 107 -4.46 -24.89 3.59
N GLU A 108 -3.39 -24.53 2.88
CA GLU A 108 -2.06 -24.35 3.48
C GLU A 108 -2.03 -23.15 4.42
N ILE A 109 -2.62 -22.02 4.02
CA ILE A 109 -2.72 -20.82 4.85
C ILE A 109 -3.51 -21.10 6.13
N LEU A 110 -4.61 -21.85 6.04
CA LEU A 110 -5.38 -22.24 7.22
C LEU A 110 -4.55 -23.11 8.17
N LYS A 111 -3.86 -24.13 7.65
CA LYS A 111 -2.96 -24.98 8.46
C LYS A 111 -1.86 -24.16 9.12
N PHE A 112 -1.20 -23.29 8.35
CA PHE A 112 -0.17 -22.38 8.85
C PHE A 112 -0.67 -21.51 10.01
N ARG A 113 -1.88 -20.94 9.89
CA ARG A 113 -2.50 -20.17 10.96
C ARG A 113 -2.81 -21.01 12.20
N TYR A 114 -3.30 -22.24 12.02
CA TYR A 114 -3.52 -23.16 13.14
C TYR A 114 -2.22 -23.45 13.91
N GLU A 115 -1.11 -23.64 13.20
CA GLU A 115 0.20 -23.83 13.83
C GLU A 115 0.64 -22.59 14.62
N ILE A 116 0.47 -21.38 14.06
CA ILE A 116 0.80 -20.13 14.79
C ILE A 116 -0.03 -19.98 16.07
N LEU A 117 -1.31 -20.38 16.05
CA LEU A 117 -2.17 -20.32 17.23
C LEU A 117 -1.77 -21.34 18.31
N ASN A 118 -1.19 -22.47 17.91
CA ASN A 118 -0.69 -23.49 18.83
C ASN A 118 0.63 -23.05 19.45
N SER A 119 0.61 -22.57 20.70
CA SER A 119 1.81 -22.11 21.42
C SER A 119 2.87 -23.19 21.66
N SER A 120 2.55 -24.46 21.43
CA SER A 120 3.50 -25.56 21.55
C SER A 120 4.24 -25.84 20.24
N SER A 121 3.86 -25.18 19.14
CA SER A 121 4.54 -25.31 17.85
C SER A 121 5.70 -24.31 17.73
N GLU A 122 6.68 -24.65 16.89
CA GLU A 122 7.81 -23.75 16.57
C GLU A 122 7.31 -22.45 15.91
N LEU A 123 6.37 -22.57 14.95
CA LEU A 123 5.72 -21.42 14.31
C LEU A 123 4.95 -20.53 15.30
N GLY A 124 4.29 -21.14 16.28
CA GLY A 124 3.55 -20.42 17.32
C GLY A 124 4.44 -19.68 18.31
N THR A 125 5.70 -20.09 18.42
CA THR A 125 6.74 -19.36 19.17
C THR A 125 7.33 -18.24 18.34
N GLU A 126 7.76 -18.53 17.10
CA GLU A 126 8.48 -17.59 16.22
C GLU A 126 7.58 -16.47 15.66
N LEU A 127 6.31 -16.77 15.38
CA LEU A 127 5.39 -15.86 14.67
C LEU A 127 4.24 -15.37 15.56
N ARG A 128 4.43 -15.43 16.88
CA ARG A 128 3.38 -15.10 17.84
C ARG A 128 2.84 -13.68 17.70
N ASP A 129 3.70 -12.73 17.33
CA ASP A 129 3.35 -11.31 17.18
C ASP A 129 2.21 -11.09 16.17
N PHE A 130 2.13 -11.93 15.13
CA PHE A 130 1.09 -11.83 14.11
C PHE A 130 -0.32 -12.11 14.65
N VAL A 131 -0.47 -12.83 15.76
CA VAL A 131 -1.79 -13.11 16.36
C VAL A 131 -2.48 -11.81 16.80
N GLY A 132 -1.73 -10.75 17.09
CA GLY A 132 -2.27 -9.44 17.45
C GLY A 132 -2.63 -8.56 16.24
N TRP A 133 -2.33 -8.99 15.01
CA TRP A 133 -2.50 -8.16 13.82
C TRP A 133 -3.87 -8.43 13.20
N THR A 134 -4.53 -7.37 12.74
CA THR A 134 -5.87 -7.47 12.12
C THR A 134 -5.86 -8.41 10.91
N ASP A 135 -4.81 -8.33 10.09
CA ASP A 135 -4.63 -9.13 8.87
C ASP A 135 -4.54 -10.64 9.13
N PHE A 136 -4.25 -11.05 10.37
CA PHE A 136 -4.08 -12.47 10.69
C PHE A 136 -5.39 -13.25 10.57
N PHE A 137 -6.54 -12.60 10.76
CA PHE A 137 -7.80 -13.32 10.99
C PHE A 137 -8.53 -13.74 9.72
N THR A 138 -8.28 -13.07 8.59
CA THR A 138 -8.88 -13.46 7.31
C THR A 138 -7.85 -14.16 6.41
N THR A 139 -8.32 -15.12 5.62
CA THR A 139 -7.45 -15.85 4.69
C THR A 139 -6.92 -14.94 3.58
N SER A 140 -7.67 -13.91 3.18
CA SER A 140 -7.26 -12.94 2.16
C SER A 140 -6.17 -12.00 2.66
N GLU A 141 -6.33 -11.42 3.86
CA GLU A 141 -5.37 -10.43 4.38
C GLU A 141 -4.06 -11.10 4.79
N ILE A 142 -4.09 -12.26 5.44
CA ILE A 142 -2.84 -12.96 5.79
C ILE A 142 -2.10 -13.44 4.53
N ARG A 143 -2.85 -13.78 3.47
CA ARG A 143 -2.26 -14.14 2.18
C ARG A 143 -1.53 -12.95 1.60
N ASP A 144 -2.16 -11.79 1.61
CA ASP A 144 -1.55 -10.55 1.17
C ASP A 144 -0.30 -10.22 2.01
N LEU A 145 -0.43 -10.30 3.34
CA LEU A 145 0.64 -9.97 4.26
C LEU A 145 1.85 -10.91 4.14
N LEU A 146 1.63 -12.23 4.12
CA LEU A 146 2.71 -13.21 4.33
C LEU A 146 3.01 -14.10 3.12
N PHE A 147 2.13 -14.16 2.13
CA PHE A 147 2.27 -15.05 0.97
C PHE A 147 2.31 -14.30 -0.36
N HIS A 148 2.11 -12.98 -0.36
CA HIS A 148 2.17 -12.17 -1.57
C HIS A 148 3.62 -11.91 -1.99
N VAL A 149 3.91 -12.19 -3.25
CA VAL A 149 5.28 -12.20 -3.80
C VAL A 149 5.73 -10.81 -4.24
N GLN A 150 4.80 -9.88 -4.47
CA GLN A 150 5.10 -8.57 -5.05
C GLN A 150 4.85 -7.43 -4.05
N GLU A 151 5.85 -7.19 -3.21
CA GLU A 151 5.89 -6.08 -2.27
C GLU A 151 7.29 -5.44 -2.28
N HIS A 152 7.33 -4.13 -2.48
CA HIS A 152 8.53 -3.31 -2.36
C HIS A 152 8.53 -2.56 -1.03
N GLN A 153 9.63 -2.70 -0.30
CA GLN A 153 9.87 -1.97 0.93
C GLN A 153 10.91 -0.88 0.69
N PHE A 154 10.75 0.25 1.36
CA PHE A 154 11.60 1.42 1.18
C PHE A 154 12.24 1.83 2.50
N ASN A 155 13.43 2.41 2.43
CA ASN A 155 14.00 3.21 3.51
C ASN A 155 14.02 4.71 3.13
N LEU A 156 14.29 5.56 4.13
CA LEU A 156 14.27 7.01 3.94
C LEU A 156 15.35 7.51 2.96
N ILE A 157 16.48 6.80 2.85
CA ILE A 157 17.58 7.16 1.94
C ILE A 157 17.16 6.90 0.49
N GLU A 158 16.54 5.76 0.22
CA GLU A 158 15.98 5.42 -1.09
C GLU A 158 14.90 6.40 -1.50
N ILE A 159 13.96 6.72 -0.60
CA ILE A 159 12.90 7.72 -0.83
C ILE A 159 13.53 9.07 -1.19
N LYS A 160 14.50 9.54 -0.41
CA LYS A 160 15.22 10.80 -0.69
C LYS A 160 15.89 10.77 -2.07
N SER A 161 16.51 9.65 -2.43
CA SER A 161 17.14 9.48 -3.74
C SER A 161 16.13 9.49 -4.88
N ILE A 162 14.96 8.87 -4.71
CA ILE A 162 13.89 8.86 -5.73
C ILE A 162 13.39 10.29 -5.95
N ILE A 163 13.07 11.01 -4.85
CA ILE A 163 12.63 12.41 -4.91
C ILE A 163 13.66 13.28 -5.63
N ALA A 164 14.95 13.16 -5.29
CA ALA A 164 16.00 13.96 -5.92
C ALA A 164 16.16 13.70 -7.43
N ARG A 165 15.85 12.49 -7.90
CA ARG A 165 15.97 12.11 -9.33
C ARG A 165 14.73 12.40 -10.15
N GLN A 166 13.55 12.40 -9.52
CA GLN A 166 12.28 12.47 -10.23
C GLN A 166 11.54 13.80 -10.09
N CYS A 167 11.71 14.47 -8.96
CA CYS A 167 11.01 15.72 -8.72
C CYS A 167 11.80 16.90 -9.29
N LYS A 168 11.12 17.78 -10.04
CA LYS A 168 11.66 19.09 -10.43
C LYS A 168 12.12 19.86 -9.17
N PRO A 169 13.13 20.76 -9.27
CA PRO A 169 13.76 21.40 -8.10
C PRO A 169 12.85 22.19 -7.15
N THR A 170 11.58 22.41 -7.52
CA THR A 170 10.58 23.13 -6.73
C THR A 170 9.86 22.26 -5.69
N HIS A 171 10.00 20.93 -5.71
CA HIS A 171 9.36 20.05 -4.74
C HIS A 171 10.19 19.95 -3.46
N ARG A 172 9.75 20.62 -2.40
CA ARG A 172 10.28 20.40 -1.04
C ARG A 172 9.52 19.26 -0.39
N SER A 173 10.23 18.27 0.14
CA SER A 173 9.64 17.26 1.03
C SER A 173 9.23 17.94 2.34
N MET A 174 7.96 17.83 2.75
CA MET A 174 7.61 18.05 4.15
C MET A 174 8.27 16.96 5.00
N GLN A 175 8.88 17.35 6.12
CA GLN A 175 9.43 16.40 7.07
C GLN A 175 8.29 15.56 7.66
N PRO A 176 8.51 14.27 7.96
CA PRO A 176 7.50 13.46 8.62
C PRO A 176 7.14 14.12 9.95
N THR A 177 5.90 14.58 10.10
CA THR A 177 5.39 15.03 11.38
C THR A 177 5.15 13.78 12.23
N ASN A 178 5.93 13.59 13.29
CA ASN A 178 5.59 12.65 14.36
C ASN A 178 4.31 13.15 15.05
N GLN A 179 3.15 12.86 14.46
CA GLN A 179 1.85 13.04 15.09
C GLN A 179 1.28 11.66 15.40
N ALA A 180 1.91 10.99 16.36
CA ALA A 180 1.37 9.80 17.01
C ALA A 180 0.94 10.06 18.46
N GLU A 181 1.01 11.32 18.96
CA GLU A 181 0.87 11.58 20.40
C GLU A 181 -0.47 12.17 20.87
N ASN A 182 -1.47 12.47 20.02
CA ASN A 182 -2.69 13.14 20.51
C ASN A 182 -4.00 12.64 19.88
N TRP A 183 -4.29 11.35 20.05
CA TRP A 183 -5.67 10.85 19.99
C TRP A 183 -6.01 10.14 21.31
N ASN A 184 -6.29 10.93 22.34
CA ASN A 184 -7.08 10.45 23.48
C ASN A 184 -8.54 10.83 23.20
N LEU A 185 -9.40 9.81 23.14
CA LEU A 185 -10.85 9.94 23.28
C LEU A 185 -11.19 10.38 24.71
#